data_AF-A0A0C2GLA7-F1
#
_entry.id   AF-A0A0C2GLA7-F1
#
_cell.length_a   1.000
_cell.length_b   1.000
_cell.length_c   1.000
_cell.angle_alpha   90.00
_cell.angle_beta   90.00
_cell.angle_gamma   90.00
#
_symmetry.space_group_name_H-M   'P 1'
#
loop_
_entity.id
_entity.type
_entity.pdbx_description
1 polymer ?
#
loop_
_entity_poly.entity_id
_entity_poly.type
_entity_poly.pdbx_seq_one_letter_code
_entity_poly.pdbx_strand_id
1 'polypeptide(L)' 'MDYGSNLKDGKHSLEKYSCNGTIVEHPEYGEVMQLSGDQRQQIKDFLVNVGIVKEENCKVHGF' A
#
# COMPACT_ATOMS: atom_id res chain seq x y z
N MET A 1 -15.79 18.88 -4.54
CA MET A 1 -14.63 17.96 -4.60
C MET A 1 -15.22 16.57 -4.51
N ASP A 2 -15.52 16.01 -5.67
CA ASP A 2 -16.28 14.78 -5.85
C ASP A 2 -15.29 13.61 -5.79
N TYR A 3 -15.26 12.87 -4.68
CA TYR A 3 -14.48 11.63 -4.56
C TYR A 3 -15.39 10.44 -4.86
N GLY A 4 -15.98 10.44 -6.05
CA GLY A 4 -16.85 9.38 -6.54
C GLY A 4 -16.47 9.00 -7.95
N SER A 5 -15.51 8.10 -8.12
CA SER A 5 -15.51 7.03 -9.14
C SER A 5 -14.12 6.43 -9.36
N ASN A 6 -14.10 5.10 -9.51
CA ASN A 6 -13.05 4.26 -10.07
C ASN A 6 -11.88 3.82 -9.16
N LEU A 7 -12.17 2.76 -8.42
CA LEU A 7 -11.25 1.68 -8.01
C LEU A 7 -10.60 0.94 -9.22
N LYS A 8 -10.32 1.62 -10.34
CA LYS A 8 -9.72 1.01 -11.55
C LYS A 8 -8.22 1.31 -11.69
N ASP A 9 -7.66 2.10 -10.78
CA ASP A 9 -6.31 2.66 -10.89
C ASP A 9 -5.28 2.05 -9.93
N GLY A 10 -5.51 0.82 -9.44
CA GLY A 10 -4.51 0.10 -8.62
C GLY A 10 -3.14 -0.06 -9.30
N LYS A 11 -3.08 0.03 -10.64
CA LYS A 11 -1.82 0.05 -11.41
C LYS A 11 -1.15 1.43 -11.45
N HIS A 12 -1.89 2.54 -11.42
CA HIS A 12 -1.33 3.89 -11.57
C HIS A 12 -0.73 4.44 -10.27
N SER A 13 -1.16 3.94 -9.11
CA SER A 13 -0.64 4.41 -7.82
C SER A 13 0.78 3.93 -7.52
N LEU A 14 1.19 2.77 -8.06
CA LEU A 14 2.52 2.18 -7.82
C LEU A 14 3.62 2.77 -8.71
N GLU A 15 3.26 3.33 -9.88
CA GLU A 15 4.22 3.97 -10.79
C GLU A 15 4.85 5.23 -10.18
N LYS A 16 4.10 5.96 -9.34
CA LYS A 16 4.62 7.13 -8.60
C LYS A 16 5.71 6.79 -7.59
N TYR A 17 5.84 5.52 -7.21
CA TYR A 17 6.78 5.04 -6.21
C TYR A 17 7.88 4.15 -6.81
N SER A 18 7.87 3.90 -8.14
CA SER A 18 8.84 3.00 -8.80
C SER A 18 8.97 1.62 -8.13
N CYS A 19 7.91 1.14 -7.50
CA CYS A 19 7.88 -0.14 -6.81
C CYS A 19 7.01 -1.13 -7.58
N ASN A 20 7.58 -2.27 -7.95
CA ASN A 20 6.79 -3.40 -8.41
C ASN A 20 6.18 -4.11 -7.20
N GLY A 21 4.86 -4.29 -7.22
CA GLY A 21 4.11 -4.97 -6.18
C GLY A 21 3.53 -6.30 -6.66
N THR A 22 3.51 -7.29 -5.78
CA THR A 22 2.83 -8.58 -6.00
C THR A 22 1.91 -8.88 -4.82
N ILE A 23 0.74 -9.45 -5.09
CA ILE A 23 -0.14 -10.00 -4.05
C ILE A 23 0.21 -11.48 -3.90
N VAL A 24 0.50 -11.91 -2.67
CA VAL A 24 0.71 -13.32 -2.32
C VAL A 24 -0.23 -13.71 -1.19
N GLU A 25 -0.64 -14.96 -1.17
CA GLU A 25 -1.49 -15.49 -0.11
C GLU A 25 -0.60 -16.04 1.01
N HIS A 26 -0.78 -15.52 2.23
CA HIS A 26 -0.10 -15.97 3.44
C HIS A 26 -1.06 -16.81 4.30
N PRO A 27 -0.66 -18.01 4.74
CA PRO A 27 -1.56 -18.92 5.47
C PRO A 27 -2.07 -18.37 6.81
N GLU A 28 -1.35 -17.45 7.46
CA GLU A 28 -1.76 -16.81 8.72
C GLU A 28 -2.43 -15.44 8.53
N TYR A 29 -2.01 -14.66 7.53
CA TYR A 29 -2.40 -13.25 7.38
C TYR A 29 -3.35 -13.00 6.21
N GLY A 30 -3.66 -14.02 5.41
CA GLY A 30 -4.44 -13.90 4.19
C GLY A 30 -3.65 -13.24 3.07
N GLU A 31 -4.31 -12.45 2.23
CA GLU A 31 -3.65 -11.72 1.14
C GLU A 31 -2.70 -10.64 1.66
N VAL A 32 -1.43 -10.74 1.27
CA VAL A 32 -0.39 -9.78 1.62
C VAL A 32 0.22 -9.17 0.36
N MET A 33 0.36 -7.85 0.37
CA MET A 33 1.00 -7.09 -0.71
C MET A 33 2.49 -6.96 -0.43
N GLN A 34 3.31 -7.54 -1.30
CA GLN A 34 4.77 -7.40 -1.27
C GLN A 34 5.20 -6.32 -2.26
N LEU A 35 6.06 -5.41 -1.84
CA LEU A 35 6.58 -4.31 -2.66
C LEU A 35 8.09 -4.44 -2.79
N SER A 36 8.62 -4.14 -3.98
CA SER A 36 10.06 -4.20 -4.27
C SER A 36 10.78 -2.94 -3.78
N GLY A 37 11.92 -3.11 -3.11
CA GLY A 37 12.73 -2.01 -2.58
C GLY A 37 12.32 -1.58 -1.17
N ASP A 38 13.11 -0.69 -0.57
CA ASP A 38 12.80 -0.13 0.75
C ASP A 38 12.20 1.27 0.62
N GLN A 39 10.88 1.32 0.62
CA GLN A 39 10.10 2.55 0.60
C GLN A 39 9.06 2.56 1.72
N ARG A 40 9.39 1.93 2.85
CA ARG A 40 8.48 1.70 3.98
C ARG A 40 7.74 2.97 4.45
N GLN A 41 8.43 4.11 4.45
CA GLN A 41 7.85 5.38 4.86
C GLN A 41 6.82 5.89 3.85
N GLN A 42 7.15 5.84 2.56
CA GLN A 42 6.27 6.30 1.49
C GLN A 42 4.99 5.44 1.38
N ILE A 43 5.12 4.13 1.61
CA ILE A 43 3.99 3.19 1.63
C ILE A 43 3.08 3.47 2.83
N LYS A 44 3.65 3.68 4.02
CA LYS A 44 2.88 4.07 5.20
C LYS A 44 2.07 5.34 4.93
N ASP A 45 2.73 6.38 4.43
CA ASP A 45 2.10 7.67 4.18
C ASP A 45 0.99 7.53 3.12
N PHE A 46 1.21 6.72 2.07
CA PHE A 46 0.20 6.41 1.07
C PHE A 46 -1.03 5.70 1.66
N LEU A 47 -0.83 4.64 2.45
CA LEU A 47 -1.93 3.86 3.05
C LEU A 47 -2.78 4.69 4.02
N VAL A 48 -2.14 5.60 4.77
CA VAL A 48 -2.82 6.52 5.67
C VAL A 48 -3.58 7.60 4.89
N ASN A 49 -2.96 8.18 3.86
CA ASN A 49 -3.58 9.24 3.04
C ASN A 49 -4.79 8.74 2.23
N VAL A 50 -4.75 7.51 1.73
CA VAL A 50 -5.90 6.88 1.04
C VAL A 50 -6.98 6.42 2.04
N GLY A 51 -6.66 6.38 3.34
CA GLY A 51 -7.57 5.96 4.39
C GLY A 51 -7.78 4.45 4.48
N ILE A 52 -6.86 3.66 3.92
CA ILE A 52 -6.89 2.19 4.00
C ILE A 52 -6.53 1.73 5.41
N VAL A 53 -5.58 2.41 6.05
CA VAL A 53 -5.09 2.11 7.39
C VAL A 53 -5.00 3.39 8.22
N LYS A 54 -5.39 3.32 9.49
CA LYS A 54 -5.12 4.39 10.46
C LYS A 54 -3.66 4.38 10.86
N GLU A 55 -3.08 5.55 11.09
CA GLU A 55 -1.66 5.69 11.46
C GLU A 55 -1.28 4.83 12.67
N GLU A 56 -2.15 4.74 13.68
CA GLU A 56 -1.99 3.91 14.88
C GLU A 56 -1.87 2.40 14.62
N ASN A 57 -2.49 1.94 13.52
CA ASN A 57 -2.51 0.53 13.13
C ASN A 57 -1.39 0.21 12.12
N CYS A 58 -0.70 1.22 11.59
CA CYS A 58 0.40 1.02 10.66
C CYS A 58 1.72 0.80 11.39
N LYS A 59 2.14 -0.47 11.50
CA LYS A 59 3.43 -0.84 12.09
C LYS A 59 4.47 -1.02 11.00
N VAL A 60 5.52 -0.20 11.05
CA VAL A 60 6.69 -0.33 10.17
C VAL A 60 7.73 -1.18 10.89
N HIS A 61 8.01 -2.36 10.33
CA HIS A 61 9.02 -3.28 10.84
C HIS A 61 10.25 -3.22 9.92
N GLY A 62 11.42 -2.88 10.46
CA GLY A 62 12.68 -2.81 9.72
C GLY A 62 13.67 -1.81 10.35
N PHE A 63 14.97 -2.03 10.15
CA PHE A 63 16.06 -1.11 10.51
C PHE A 63 16.37 -0.16 9.36
#